data_AF-W6QTG9-F1
#
_entry.id   AF-W6QTG9-F1
#
_cell.length_a   1.000
_cell.length_b   1.000
_cell.length_c   1.000
_cell.angle_alpha   90.00
_cell.angle_beta   90.00
_cell.angle_gamma   90.00
#
_symmetry.space_group_name_H-M   'P 1'
#
loop_
_entity.id
_entity.type
_entity.pdbx_description
1 polymer ?
#
loop_
_entity_poly.entity_id
_entity_poly.type
_entity_poly.pdbx_seq_one_letter_code
_entity_poly.pdbx_strand_id
1 'polypeptide(L)'
;MKIVVGAYSLLSVLEGFKLPVTNRGERVVEDRELTIQYIYNLYYWMPNVGSLGSIATTLMEKHIGFSSAYLLDLCAVILCVFIVQVAKSRFVHPPVQGSKLPRAARCLWYAVRGGFKLNAALPQYQQETHGRVVRWDKELLQSCGMPCQLLKSGAIGWPIFWVCMGEGAQVSISQAGQVETHGIPNDLIKSANPIAYVIFGPIVQKQLYPFLQKRRIAFHAVDRIPLGFVIMSVAMAYSAVVQAFIYRTGPCYSHPLACGASDSGQVPNRTHVLWQLPHLHHHCTSGSVLLAHGL
;
A
#
# COMPACT_ATOMS: atom_id res chain seq x y z
N MET A 1 -17.62 -12.05 -13.74
CA MET A 1 -18.02 -13.48 -13.79
C MET A 1 -19.50 -13.52 -14.13
N LYS A 2 -19.90 -14.14 -15.24
CA LYS A 2 -21.31 -14.23 -15.62
C LYS A 2 -21.99 -15.26 -14.73
N ILE A 3 -22.83 -14.81 -13.81
CA ILE A 3 -23.73 -15.71 -13.09
C ILE A 3 -24.99 -15.80 -13.96
N VAL A 4 -25.26 -16.98 -14.52
CA VAL A 4 -26.52 -17.26 -15.22
C VAL A 4 -27.56 -17.48 -14.13
N VAL A 5 -28.33 -16.43 -13.85
CA VAL A 5 -29.26 -16.42 -12.73
C VAL A 5 -30.58 -17.06 -13.13
N GLY A 6 -30.70 -18.38 -12.97
CA GLY A 6 -31.95 -19.13 -13.16
C GLY A 6 -32.98 -18.97 -12.03
N ALA A 7 -32.66 -18.28 -10.93
CA ALA A 7 -33.48 -18.28 -9.71
C ALA A 7 -34.03 -16.90 -9.26
N TYR A 8 -33.54 -15.78 -9.80
CA TYR A 8 -33.99 -14.43 -9.41
C TYR A 8 -35.01 -13.83 -10.40
N SER A 9 -35.43 -14.59 -11.40
CA SER A 9 -36.31 -14.12 -12.47
C SER A 9 -37.71 -13.70 -12.00
N LEU A 10 -38.16 -14.15 -10.82
CA LEU A 10 -39.48 -13.76 -10.30
C LEU A 10 -39.51 -12.36 -9.65
N LEU A 11 -38.42 -11.91 -9.03
CA LEU A 11 -38.39 -10.61 -8.34
C LEU A 11 -38.14 -9.45 -9.31
N SER A 12 -37.35 -9.65 -10.37
CA SER A 12 -37.03 -8.60 -11.36
C SER A 12 -38.19 -8.22 -12.29
N VAL A 13 -39.23 -9.05 -12.40
CA VAL A 13 -40.39 -8.78 -13.27
C VAL A 13 -41.33 -7.74 -12.65
N LEU A 14 -41.30 -7.55 -11.33
CA LEU A 14 -42.19 -6.62 -10.62
C LEU A 14 -41.70 -5.16 -10.64
N GLU A 15 -40.43 -4.88 -10.95
CA GLU A 15 -39.85 -3.52 -10.86
C GLU A 15 -39.48 -2.89 -12.22
N GLY A 16 -39.86 -3.49 -13.34
CA GLY A 16 -39.67 -2.87 -14.67
C GLY A 16 -38.20 -2.66 -15.10
N PHE A 17 -37.25 -3.30 -14.42
CA PHE A 17 -35.82 -3.16 -14.69
C PHE A 17 -35.42 -3.93 -15.97
N LYS A 18 -35.06 -3.22 -17.04
CA LYS A 18 -34.51 -3.83 -18.25
C LYS A 18 -33.07 -4.29 -17.99
N LEU A 19 -32.85 -5.59 -17.87
CA LEU A 19 -31.52 -6.18 -17.71
C LEU A 19 -30.70 -6.02 -19.01
N PRO A 20 -29.41 -5.63 -18.94
CA PRO A 20 -28.55 -5.59 -20.11
C PRO A 20 -28.41 -7.01 -20.69
N VAL A 21 -28.64 -7.11 -22.00
CA VAL A 21 -28.60 -8.38 -22.74
C VAL A 21 -27.24 -8.49 -23.42
N THR A 22 -26.51 -9.58 -23.20
CA THR A 22 -25.28 -9.87 -23.97
C THR A 22 -25.64 -10.03 -25.46
N ASN A 23 -24.72 -9.79 -26.38
CA ASN A 23 -24.81 -10.16 -27.82
C ASN A 23 -25.27 -11.61 -28.12
N ARG A 24 -25.37 -12.48 -27.11
CA ARG A 24 -25.85 -13.88 -27.17
C ARG A 24 -27.27 -14.09 -26.62
N GLY A 25 -28.00 -13.03 -26.27
CA GLY A 25 -29.39 -13.14 -25.77
C GLY A 25 -29.53 -13.48 -24.28
N GLU A 26 -28.43 -13.64 -23.54
CA GLU A 26 -28.46 -13.91 -22.10
C GLU A 26 -28.78 -12.64 -21.30
N ARG A 27 -29.80 -12.72 -20.42
CA ARG A 27 -30.10 -11.69 -19.42
C ARG A 27 -29.13 -11.84 -18.25
N VAL A 28 -28.25 -10.85 -18.05
CA VAL A 28 -27.26 -10.87 -16.98
C VAL A 28 -27.64 -9.84 -15.93
N VAL A 29 -27.76 -10.27 -14.68
CA VAL A 29 -27.86 -9.37 -13.53
C VAL A 29 -26.43 -8.97 -13.17
N GLU A 30 -26.03 -7.74 -13.54
CA GLU A 30 -24.75 -7.18 -13.14
C GLU A 30 -24.86 -6.62 -11.73
N ASP A 31 -24.37 -7.39 -10.75
CA ASP A 31 -24.18 -6.86 -9.40
C ASP A 31 -22.93 -5.96 -9.40
N ARG A 32 -23.18 -4.66 -9.28
CA ARG A 32 -22.15 -3.61 -9.30
C ARG A 32 -21.20 -3.74 -8.12
N GLU A 33 -21.67 -4.17 -6.96
CA GLU A 33 -20.86 -4.27 -5.74
C GLU A 33 -19.87 -5.44 -5.84
N LEU A 34 -20.36 -6.60 -6.28
CA LEU A 34 -19.51 -7.77 -6.57
C LEU A 34 -18.50 -7.49 -7.68
N THR A 35 -18.89 -6.75 -8.71
CA THR A 35 -17.98 -6.37 -9.81
C THR A 35 -16.88 -5.44 -9.34
N ILE A 36 -17.23 -4.43 -8.52
CA ILE A 36 -16.27 -3.50 -7.92
C ILE A 36 -15.30 -4.25 -6.99
N GLN A 37 -15.81 -5.12 -6.12
CA GLN A 37 -14.99 -5.92 -5.21
C GLN A 37 -14.01 -6.83 -5.97
N TYR A 38 -14.46 -7.45 -7.07
CA TYR A 38 -13.60 -8.25 -7.93
C TYR A 38 -12.48 -7.42 -8.58
N ILE A 39 -12.83 -6.26 -9.15
CA ILE A 39 -11.85 -5.35 -9.76
C ILE A 39 -10.82 -4.92 -8.72
N TYR A 40 -11.25 -4.55 -7.51
CA TYR A 40 -10.34 -4.19 -6.43
C TYR A 40 -9.45 -5.36 -6.01
N ASN A 41 -10.00 -6.56 -5.85
CA ASN A 41 -9.20 -7.74 -5.53
C ASN A 41 -8.14 -8.00 -6.61
N LEU A 42 -8.51 -7.95 -7.89
CA LEU A 42 -7.56 -8.11 -8.98
C LEU A 42 -6.50 -7.00 -8.98
N TYR A 43 -6.92 -5.75 -8.74
CA TYR A 43 -6.03 -4.59 -8.62
C TYR A 43 -5.06 -4.72 -7.45
N TYR A 44 -5.44 -5.35 -6.34
CA TYR A 44 -4.51 -5.63 -5.24
C TYR A 44 -3.54 -6.76 -5.57
N TRP A 45 -3.97 -7.78 -6.31
CA TRP A 45 -3.13 -8.92 -6.66
C TRP A 45 -2.07 -8.59 -7.72
N MET A 46 -2.42 -7.80 -8.73
CA MET A 46 -1.54 -7.51 -9.87
C MET A 46 -0.20 -6.85 -9.47
N PRO A 47 -0.16 -5.80 -8.63
CA PRO A 47 1.10 -5.19 -8.18
C PRO A 47 1.94 -6.11 -7.30
N ASN A 48 1.31 -6.89 -6.42
CA ASN A 48 2.03 -7.84 -5.56
C ASN A 48 2.72 -8.92 -6.40
N VAL A 49 2.02 -9.49 -7.39
CA VAL A 49 2.62 -10.45 -8.34
C VAL A 49 3.67 -9.77 -9.22
N GLY A 50 3.39 -8.57 -9.74
CA GLY A 50 4.34 -7.82 -10.57
C GLY A 50 5.64 -7.47 -9.83
N SER A 51 5.56 -7.16 -8.55
CA SER A 51 6.74 -6.85 -7.73
C SER A 51 7.66 -8.06 -7.49
N LEU A 52 7.20 -9.30 -7.75
CA LEU A 52 8.07 -10.49 -7.78
C LEU A 52 9.08 -10.43 -8.92
N GLY A 53 8.89 -9.56 -9.93
CA GLY A 53 9.91 -9.25 -10.94
C GLY A 53 11.24 -8.77 -10.33
N SER A 54 11.22 -8.22 -9.11
CA SER A 54 12.43 -7.87 -8.34
C SER A 54 13.38 -9.05 -8.10
N ILE A 55 12.87 -10.28 -8.11
CA ILE A 55 13.70 -11.49 -7.99
C ILE A 55 14.59 -11.63 -9.22
N ALA A 56 14.05 -11.37 -10.41
CA ALA A 56 14.81 -11.46 -11.65
C ALA A 56 15.93 -10.41 -11.72
N THR A 57 15.63 -9.16 -11.33
CA THR A 57 16.63 -8.07 -11.33
C THR A 57 17.74 -8.32 -10.32
N THR A 58 17.42 -8.74 -9.10
CA THR A 58 18.41 -9.06 -8.05
C THR A 58 19.29 -10.27 -8.38
N LEU A 59 18.74 -11.29 -9.06
CA LEU A 59 19.54 -12.43 -9.55
C LEU A 59 20.44 -12.05 -10.72
N MET A 60 19.97 -11.20 -11.65
CA MET A 60 20.79 -10.68 -12.74
C MET A 60 21.93 -9.82 -12.24
N GLU A 61 21.68 -8.98 -11.24
CA GLU A 61 22.72 -8.19 -10.57
C GLU A 61 23.82 -9.09 -10.01
N LYS A 62 23.45 -10.17 -9.31
CA LYS A 62 24.39 -11.10 -8.71
C LYS A 62 25.19 -11.92 -9.73
N HIS A 63 24.55 -12.40 -10.80
CA HIS A 63 25.16 -13.37 -11.72
C HIS A 63 25.78 -12.77 -12.99
N ILE A 64 25.33 -11.59 -13.42
CA ILE A 64 25.76 -10.95 -14.68
C ILE A 64 26.37 -9.58 -14.39
N GLY A 65 25.69 -8.76 -13.59
CA GLY A 65 26.14 -7.44 -13.17
C GLY A 65 25.07 -6.36 -13.33
N PHE A 66 25.31 -5.23 -12.66
CA PHE A 66 24.37 -4.11 -12.51
C PHE A 66 23.80 -3.57 -13.84
N SER A 67 24.61 -3.45 -14.89
CA SER A 67 24.17 -2.92 -16.18
C SER A 67 23.05 -3.75 -16.81
N SER A 68 23.08 -5.08 -16.61
CA SER A 68 22.07 -5.98 -17.15
C SER A 68 20.72 -5.84 -16.43
N ALA A 69 20.76 -5.65 -15.10
CA ALA A 69 19.56 -5.44 -14.29
C ALA A 69 18.86 -4.13 -14.67
N TYR A 70 19.60 -3.02 -14.79
CA TYR A 70 19.05 -1.74 -15.23
C TYR A 70 18.48 -1.79 -16.66
N LEU A 71 19.10 -2.55 -17.55
CA LEU A 71 18.59 -2.73 -18.92
C LEU A 71 17.26 -3.50 -18.94
N LEU A 72 17.11 -4.53 -18.09
CA LEU A 72 15.85 -5.26 -17.97
C LEU A 72 14.70 -4.31 -17.56
N ASP A 73 14.94 -3.49 -16.53
CA ASP A 73 13.95 -2.51 -16.06
C ASP A 73 13.60 -1.49 -17.14
N LEU A 74 14.60 -0.98 -17.87
CA LEU A 74 14.39 -0.07 -18.99
C LEU A 74 13.51 -0.71 -20.08
N CYS A 75 13.81 -1.94 -20.47
CA CYS A 75 13.03 -2.70 -21.45
C CYS A 75 11.58 -2.91 -20.99
N ALA A 76 11.38 -3.23 -19.71
CA ALA A 76 10.04 -3.40 -19.12
C ALA A 76 9.24 -2.08 -19.16
N VAL A 77 9.87 -0.95 -18.83
CA VAL A 77 9.22 0.37 -18.91
C VAL A 77 8.88 0.73 -20.36
N ILE A 78 9.78 0.51 -21.32
CA ILE A 78 9.53 0.75 -22.74
C ILE A 78 8.35 -0.10 -23.23
N LEU A 79 8.30 -1.37 -22.85
CA LEU A 79 7.19 -2.26 -23.17
C LEU A 79 5.86 -1.76 -22.59
N CYS A 80 5.85 -1.32 -21.33
CA CYS A 80 4.66 -0.73 -20.70
C CYS A 80 4.18 0.51 -21.45
N VAL A 81 5.08 1.43 -21.80
CA VAL A 81 4.74 2.63 -22.58
C VAL A 81 4.19 2.24 -23.95
N PHE A 82 4.82 1.29 -24.64
CA PHE A 82 4.36 0.81 -25.95
C PHE A 82 2.93 0.24 -25.88
N ILE A 83 2.65 -0.62 -24.89
CA ILE A 83 1.32 -1.19 -24.67
C ILE A 83 0.29 -0.09 -24.44
N VAL A 84 0.60 0.90 -23.60
CA VAL A 84 -0.30 2.03 -23.32
C VAL A 84 -0.59 2.84 -24.59
N GLN A 85 0.42 3.05 -25.45
CA GLN A 85 0.20 3.80 -26.70
C GLN A 85 -0.64 3.04 -27.72
N VAL A 86 -0.45 1.73 -27.86
CA VAL A 86 -1.31 0.91 -28.72
C VAL A 86 -2.74 0.86 -28.18
N ALA A 87 -2.89 0.74 -26.86
CA ALA A 87 -4.18 0.71 -26.17
C ALA A 87 -4.88 2.08 -26.09
N LYS A 88 -4.22 3.18 -26.46
CA LYS A 88 -4.76 4.54 -26.41
C LYS A 88 -6.12 4.69 -27.08
N SER A 89 -6.31 4.02 -28.21
CA SER A 89 -7.57 4.02 -28.97
C SER A 89 -8.77 3.43 -28.22
N ARG A 90 -8.52 2.65 -27.16
CA ARG A 90 -9.54 1.98 -26.34
C ARG A 90 -9.86 2.74 -25.05
N PHE A 91 -9.08 3.76 -24.67
CA PHE A 91 -9.29 4.49 -23.43
C PHE A 91 -10.38 5.55 -23.58
N VAL A 92 -11.28 5.59 -22.60
CA VAL A 92 -12.25 6.68 -22.45
C VAL A 92 -11.53 7.83 -21.74
N HIS A 93 -11.41 8.98 -22.41
CA HIS A 93 -10.80 10.17 -21.83
C HIS A 93 -11.86 11.00 -21.09
N PRO A 94 -11.87 11.01 -19.75
CA PRO A 94 -12.76 11.90 -19.01
C PRO A 94 -12.38 13.37 -19.27
N PRO A 95 -13.35 14.30 -19.23
CA PRO A 95 -13.07 15.72 -19.41
C PRO A 95 -12.08 16.21 -18.34
N VAL A 96 -11.22 17.16 -18.70
CA VAL A 96 -10.22 17.74 -17.79
C VAL A 96 -10.90 18.34 -16.56
N GLN A 97 -10.78 17.66 -15.42
CA GLN A 97 -11.25 18.21 -14.14
C GLN A 97 -10.23 19.22 -13.64
N GLY A 98 -10.64 20.48 -13.44
CA GLY A 98 -9.78 21.50 -12.87
C GLY A 98 -9.34 21.15 -11.44
N SER A 99 -8.10 21.49 -11.08
CA SER A 99 -7.58 21.19 -9.75
C SER A 99 -8.34 21.96 -8.66
N LYS A 100 -8.81 21.23 -7.65
CA LYS A 100 -9.43 21.80 -6.44
C LYS A 100 -8.39 22.33 -5.45
N LEU A 101 -7.12 21.89 -5.54
CA LEU A 101 -6.04 22.24 -4.60
C LEU A 101 -5.77 23.75 -4.51
N PRO A 102 -5.66 24.52 -5.62
CA PRO A 102 -5.42 25.97 -5.53
C PRO A 102 -6.59 26.75 -4.91
N ARG A 103 -7.81 26.20 -4.96
CA ARG A 103 -8.98 26.80 -4.30
C ARG A 103 -8.95 26.49 -2.80
N ALA A 104 -8.63 25.25 -2.44
CA ALA A 104 -8.44 24.84 -1.05
C ALA A 104 -7.30 25.61 -0.36
N ALA A 105 -6.16 25.81 -1.03
CA ALA A 105 -5.04 26.58 -0.50
C ALA A 105 -5.41 28.05 -0.23
N ARG A 106 -6.17 28.69 -1.14
CA ARG A 106 -6.69 30.04 -0.92
C ARG A 106 -7.68 30.10 0.24
N CYS A 107 -8.61 29.15 0.31
CA CYS A 107 -9.53 29.03 1.45
C CYS A 107 -8.77 28.95 2.77
N LEU A 108 -7.74 28.09 2.85
CA LEU A 108 -6.92 27.94 4.05
C LEU A 108 -6.16 29.24 4.38
N TRP A 109 -5.63 29.93 3.37
CA TRP A 109 -4.97 31.23 3.56
C TRP A 109 -5.89 32.28 4.18
N TYR A 110 -7.14 32.37 3.74
CA TYR A 110 -8.14 33.26 4.35
C TYR A 110 -8.54 32.81 5.76
N ALA A 111 -8.62 31.51 6.03
CA ALA A 111 -8.86 30.98 7.37
C ALA A 111 -7.71 31.32 8.33
N VAL A 112 -6.45 31.26 7.87
CA VAL A 112 -5.27 31.65 8.65
C VAL A 112 -5.29 33.15 8.94
N ARG A 113 -5.55 33.99 7.93
CA ARG A 113 -5.69 35.45 8.13
C ARG A 113 -6.87 35.84 9.04
N GLY A 114 -7.91 35.01 9.09
CA GLY A 114 -9.06 35.17 9.97
C GLY A 114 -8.89 34.58 11.38
N GLY A 115 -7.64 34.36 11.84
CA GLY A 115 -7.35 33.86 13.19
C GLY A 115 -7.54 32.35 13.34
N PHE A 116 -7.19 31.56 12.32
CA PHE A 116 -7.31 30.10 12.28
C PHE A 116 -8.75 29.57 12.43
N LYS A 117 -9.76 30.41 12.17
CA LYS A 117 -11.16 30.01 12.15
C LYS A 117 -11.56 29.68 10.71
N LEU A 118 -11.93 28.42 10.47
CA LEU A 118 -12.39 27.97 9.14
C LEU A 118 -13.62 28.77 8.67
N ASN A 119 -14.45 29.23 9.61
CA ASN A 119 -15.61 30.09 9.34
C ASN A 119 -15.24 31.43 8.70
N ALA A 120 -14.02 31.93 8.89
CA ALA A 120 -13.57 33.18 8.27
C ALA A 120 -13.36 33.08 6.75
N ALA A 121 -13.29 31.85 6.22
CA ALA A 121 -13.20 31.57 4.80
C ALA A 121 -14.56 31.31 4.14
N LEU A 122 -15.68 31.38 4.89
CA LEU A 122 -17.02 31.23 4.34
C LEU A 122 -17.29 32.34 3.31
N PRO A 123 -17.89 32.02 2.15
CA PRO A 123 -18.19 33.01 1.12
C PRO A 123 -19.14 34.10 1.66
N GLN A 124 -20.13 33.73 2.48
CA GLN A 124 -21.04 34.67 3.15
C GLN A 124 -20.28 35.62 4.10
N TYR A 125 -19.38 35.09 4.92
CA TYR A 125 -18.59 35.88 5.87
C TYR A 125 -17.63 36.86 5.16
N GLN A 126 -16.98 36.44 4.06
CA GLN A 126 -16.12 37.31 3.26
C GLN A 126 -16.89 38.38 2.50
N GLN A 127 -18.12 38.09 2.08
CA GLN A 127 -18.99 39.05 1.42
C GLN A 127 -19.53 40.09 2.41
N GLU A 128 -19.96 39.67 3.59
CA GLU A 128 -20.49 40.56 4.65
C GLU A 128 -19.39 41.43 5.30
N THR A 129 -18.22 40.86 5.57
CA THR A 129 -17.15 41.56 6.33
C THR A 129 -16.21 42.35 5.42
N HIS A 130 -15.96 41.86 4.21
CA HIS A 130 -14.93 42.42 3.32
C HIS A 130 -15.44 42.78 1.92
N GLY A 131 -16.73 42.56 1.61
CA GLY A 131 -17.30 42.85 0.30
C GLY A 131 -16.73 42.03 -0.85
N ARG A 132 -16.06 40.90 -0.56
CA ARG A 132 -15.35 40.10 -1.58
C ARG A 132 -16.18 38.91 -2.03
N VAL A 133 -16.41 38.81 -3.35
CA VAL A 133 -17.01 37.61 -3.94
C VAL A 133 -15.93 36.56 -4.14
N VAL A 134 -16.16 35.41 -3.54
CA VAL A 134 -15.22 34.31 -3.43
C VAL A 134 -15.66 33.16 -4.35
N ARG A 135 -14.71 32.51 -5.04
CA ARG A 135 -14.98 31.52 -6.10
C ARG A 135 -15.05 30.06 -5.60
N TRP A 136 -15.27 29.84 -4.31
CA TRP A 136 -15.38 28.49 -3.72
C TRP A 136 -16.67 28.28 -2.94
N ASP A 137 -17.21 27.06 -3.05
CA ASP A 137 -18.49 26.67 -2.46
C ASP A 137 -18.35 26.21 -1.00
N LYS A 138 -19.47 26.19 -0.27
CA LYS A 138 -19.52 25.74 1.14
C LYS A 138 -19.10 24.28 1.30
N GLU A 139 -19.38 23.43 0.32
CA GLU A 139 -18.96 22.02 0.30
C GLU A 139 -17.43 21.87 0.29
N LEU A 140 -16.73 22.75 -0.42
CA LEU A 140 -15.27 22.77 -0.43
C LEU A 140 -14.73 23.16 0.96
N LEU A 141 -15.41 24.06 1.66
CA LEU A 141 -15.04 24.47 3.02
C LEU A 141 -15.20 23.32 4.02
N GLN A 142 -16.32 22.59 3.98
CA GLN A 142 -16.55 21.41 4.81
C GLN A 142 -15.50 20.32 4.52
N SER A 143 -15.18 20.14 3.24
CA SER A 143 -14.10 19.26 2.79
C SER A 143 -12.71 19.72 3.24
N CYS A 144 -12.50 20.99 3.59
CA CYS A 144 -11.24 21.49 4.16
C CYS A 144 -11.19 21.39 5.70
N GLY A 145 -12.33 21.44 6.39
CA GLY A 145 -12.40 21.35 7.85
C GLY A 145 -12.04 19.97 8.41
N MET A 146 -12.55 18.92 7.76
CA MET A 146 -12.28 17.53 8.15
C MET A 146 -10.77 17.16 8.03
N PRO A 147 -10.07 17.48 6.93
CA PRO A 147 -8.62 17.28 6.83
C PRO A 147 -7.81 18.05 7.86
N CYS A 148 -8.22 19.26 8.27
CA CYS A 148 -7.51 20.02 9.31
C CYS A 148 -7.65 19.37 10.70
N GLN A 149 -8.77 18.73 11.00
CA GLN A 149 -8.94 17.95 12.24
C GLN A 149 -8.18 16.62 12.17
N LEU A 150 -8.22 15.95 11.01
CA LEU A 150 -7.43 14.74 10.76
C LEU A 150 -5.92 15.02 10.72
N LEU A 151 -5.49 16.22 10.33
CA LEU A 151 -4.09 16.66 10.44
C LEU A 151 -3.68 16.74 11.91
N LYS A 152 -4.54 17.26 12.79
CA LYS A 152 -4.20 17.41 14.22
C LYS A 152 -4.00 16.06 14.93
N SER A 153 -4.75 15.02 14.58
CA SER A 153 -4.64 13.69 15.21
C SER A 153 -3.76 12.71 14.41
N GLY A 154 -3.75 12.80 13.08
CA GLY A 154 -3.10 11.85 12.17
C GLY A 154 -1.76 12.32 11.58
N ALA A 155 -1.43 13.62 11.62
CA ALA A 155 -0.18 14.11 11.00
C ALA A 155 1.09 13.70 11.74
N ILE A 156 1.00 13.26 12.98
CA ILE A 156 2.15 12.72 13.71
C ILE A 156 2.31 11.22 13.42
N GLY A 157 1.22 10.46 13.44
CA GLY A 157 1.28 9.00 13.22
C GLY A 157 1.65 8.62 11.78
N TRP A 158 1.16 9.36 10.79
CA TRP A 158 1.35 9.00 9.37
C TRP A 158 2.82 9.05 8.90
N PRO A 159 3.61 10.10 9.20
CA PRO A 159 5.03 10.10 8.90
C PRO A 159 5.80 9.01 9.65
N ILE A 160 5.50 8.78 10.94
CA ILE A 160 6.15 7.73 11.73
C ILE A 160 5.93 6.37 11.10
N PHE A 161 4.69 6.08 10.66
CA PHE A 161 4.39 4.85 9.94
C PHE A 161 5.25 4.69 8.68
N TRP A 162 5.32 5.72 7.83
CA TRP A 162 6.13 5.67 6.61
C TRP A 162 7.63 5.54 6.89
N VAL A 163 8.13 6.18 7.93
CA VAL A 163 9.53 6.04 8.37
C VAL A 163 9.79 4.61 8.83
N CYS A 164 8.99 4.06 9.75
CA CYS A 164 9.13 2.66 10.17
C CYS A 164 9.04 1.70 8.98
N MET A 165 8.12 1.97 8.03
CA MET A 165 7.96 1.18 6.81
C MET A 165 9.23 1.18 5.95
N GLY A 166 9.81 2.35 5.70
CA GLY A 166 11.01 2.52 4.89
C GLY A 166 12.26 1.96 5.57
N GLU A 167 12.46 2.28 6.85
CA GLU A 167 13.61 1.82 7.64
C GLU A 167 13.59 0.29 7.79
N GLY A 168 12.45 -0.34 8.05
CA GLY A 168 12.38 -1.80 8.19
C GLY A 168 12.86 -2.54 6.94
N ALA A 169 12.62 -1.98 5.75
CA ALA A 169 13.10 -2.54 4.50
C ALA A 169 14.61 -2.35 4.30
N GLN A 170 15.17 -1.21 4.71
CA GLN A 170 16.60 -0.92 4.62
C GLN A 170 17.43 -1.69 5.65
N VAL A 171 16.95 -1.74 6.90
CA VAL A 171 17.56 -2.51 7.99
C VAL A 171 17.65 -3.99 7.60
N SER A 172 16.59 -4.57 7.00
CA SER A 172 16.63 -5.98 6.61
C SER A 172 17.72 -6.29 5.58
N ILE A 173 17.99 -5.39 4.61
CA ILE A 173 19.10 -5.57 3.66
C ILE A 173 20.45 -5.51 4.38
N SER A 174 20.66 -4.48 5.20
CA SER A 174 21.96 -4.32 5.86
C SER A 174 22.23 -5.45 6.87
N GLN A 175 21.20 -5.94 7.54
CA GLN A 175 21.26 -7.15 8.36
C GLN A 175 21.61 -8.38 7.52
N ALA A 176 21.01 -8.56 6.35
CA ALA A 176 21.32 -9.65 5.42
C ALA A 176 22.80 -9.70 5.04
N GLY A 177 23.41 -8.54 4.82
CA GLY A 177 24.83 -8.44 4.46
C GLY A 177 25.80 -8.84 5.57
N GLN A 178 25.33 -8.98 6.82
CA GLN A 178 26.15 -9.36 7.98
C GLN A 178 25.98 -10.83 8.38
N VAL A 179 25.09 -11.57 7.71
CA VAL A 179 24.71 -12.94 8.05
C VAL A 179 24.96 -13.90 6.89
N GLU A 180 24.98 -15.21 7.15
CA GLU A 180 25.21 -16.22 6.11
C GLU A 180 23.99 -16.36 5.20
N THR A 181 24.10 -15.83 3.99
CA THR A 181 23.00 -15.82 3.00
C THR A 181 22.96 -17.06 2.10
N HIS A 182 23.94 -17.97 2.17
CA HIS A 182 23.94 -19.24 1.43
C HIS A 182 23.65 -19.08 -0.07
N GLY A 183 24.14 -18.00 -0.69
CA GLY A 183 23.90 -17.74 -2.12
C GLY A 183 22.65 -16.90 -2.41
N ILE A 184 21.91 -16.44 -1.41
CA ILE A 184 20.79 -15.50 -1.57
C ILE A 184 21.33 -14.05 -1.59
N PRO A 185 20.96 -13.21 -2.58
CA PRO A 185 21.28 -11.77 -2.55
C PRO A 185 20.60 -11.07 -1.36
N ASN A 186 21.27 -10.08 -0.76
CA ASN A 186 20.72 -9.29 0.36
C ASN A 186 19.42 -8.58 -0.02
N ASP A 187 19.35 -8.06 -1.24
CA ASP A 187 18.20 -7.34 -1.76
C ASP A 187 16.99 -8.25 -2.03
N LEU A 188 17.22 -9.55 -2.26
CA LEU A 188 16.15 -10.53 -2.49
C LEU A 188 15.23 -10.68 -1.27
N ILE A 189 15.71 -10.35 -0.07
CA ILE A 189 14.90 -10.41 1.15
C ILE A 189 13.70 -9.48 1.05
N LYS A 190 13.81 -8.32 0.39
CA LYS A 190 12.66 -7.42 0.18
C LYS A 190 11.53 -8.07 -0.62
N SER A 191 11.85 -8.99 -1.53
CA SER A 191 10.87 -9.74 -2.32
C SER A 191 10.06 -10.75 -1.49
N ALA A 192 10.46 -11.05 -0.25
CA ALA A 192 9.64 -11.87 0.65
C ALA A 192 8.36 -11.13 1.12
N ASN A 193 8.34 -9.80 1.09
CA ASN A 193 7.15 -9.00 1.44
C ASN A 193 5.96 -9.25 0.48
N PRO A 194 6.07 -9.11 -0.84
CA PRO A 194 4.96 -9.45 -1.75
C PRO A 194 4.60 -10.94 -1.75
N ILE A 195 5.56 -11.84 -1.49
CA ILE A 195 5.26 -13.28 -1.29
C ILE A 195 4.35 -13.46 -0.08
N ALA A 196 4.63 -12.77 1.03
CA ALA A 196 3.77 -12.79 2.19
C ALA A 196 2.38 -12.22 1.86
N TYR A 197 2.25 -11.12 1.11
CA TYR A 197 0.93 -10.62 0.69
C TYR A 197 0.12 -11.64 -0.14
N VAL A 198 0.78 -12.34 -1.08
CA VAL A 198 0.16 -13.38 -1.91
C VAL A 198 -0.35 -14.55 -1.06
N ILE A 199 0.37 -14.94 -0.02
CA ILE A 199 -0.01 -16.06 0.87
C ILE A 199 -1.05 -15.63 1.91
N PHE A 200 -0.81 -14.51 2.59
CA PHE A 200 -1.61 -14.05 3.73
C PHE A 200 -2.85 -13.27 3.32
N GLY A 201 -2.86 -12.64 2.14
CA GLY A 201 -4.04 -11.95 1.60
C GLY A 201 -5.30 -12.83 1.61
N PRO A 202 -5.28 -14.02 0.98
CA PRO A 202 -6.37 -14.99 1.04
C PRO A 202 -6.74 -15.43 2.45
N ILE A 203 -5.76 -15.62 3.33
CA ILE A 203 -5.99 -16.09 4.71
C ILE A 203 -6.76 -15.04 5.50
N VAL A 204 -6.34 -13.77 5.43
CA VAL A 204 -7.04 -12.67 6.09
C VAL A 204 -8.45 -12.50 5.52
N GLN A 205 -8.58 -12.58 4.20
CA GLN A 205 -9.87 -12.40 3.53
C GLN A 205 -10.87 -13.54 3.77
N LYS A 206 -10.41 -14.79 3.65
CA LYS A 206 -11.28 -15.99 3.69
C LYS A 206 -11.39 -16.64 5.06
N GLN A 207 -10.46 -16.38 5.98
CA GLN A 207 -10.48 -16.99 7.32
C GLN A 207 -10.67 -15.93 8.40
N LEU A 208 -9.85 -14.88 8.44
CA LEU A 208 -9.87 -13.93 9.56
C LEU A 208 -11.15 -13.09 9.60
N TYR A 209 -11.55 -12.44 8.50
CA TYR A 209 -12.79 -11.64 8.49
C TYR A 209 -14.05 -12.46 8.79
N PRO A 210 -14.32 -13.63 8.17
CA PRO A 210 -15.49 -14.41 8.52
C PRO A 210 -15.43 -14.96 9.94
N PHE A 211 -14.24 -15.22 10.49
CA PHE A 211 -14.08 -15.59 11.89
C PHE A 211 -14.42 -14.44 12.86
N LEU A 212 -13.97 -13.22 12.56
CA LEU A 212 -14.32 -12.02 13.35
C LEU A 212 -15.82 -11.71 13.24
N GLN A 213 -16.41 -11.87 12.06
CA GLN A 213 -17.86 -11.74 11.85
C GLN A 213 -18.65 -12.79 12.64
N LYS A 214 -18.20 -14.06 12.66
CA LYS A 214 -18.80 -15.12 13.50
C LYS A 214 -18.76 -14.79 14.99
N ARG A 215 -17.74 -14.06 15.44
CA ARG A 215 -17.60 -13.59 16.83
C ARG A 215 -18.30 -12.25 17.10
N ARG A 216 -19.04 -11.70 16.13
CA ARG A 216 -19.71 -10.38 16.20
C ARG A 216 -18.80 -9.23 16.60
N ILE A 217 -17.50 -9.31 16.28
CA ILE A 217 -16.56 -8.22 16.52
C ILE A 217 -16.61 -7.32 15.29
N ALA A 218 -17.19 -6.12 15.44
CA ALA A 218 -17.24 -5.12 14.39
C ALA A 218 -15.86 -4.49 14.22
N PHE A 219 -15.06 -5.02 13.29
CA PHE A 219 -13.70 -4.57 13.05
C PHE A 219 -13.70 -3.33 12.13
N HIS A 220 -13.92 -2.15 12.71
CA HIS A 220 -14.01 -0.89 11.98
C HIS A 220 -12.65 -0.45 11.42
N ALA A 221 -12.67 0.42 10.41
CA ALA A 221 -11.44 0.96 9.81
C ALA A 221 -10.57 1.73 10.83
N VAL A 222 -11.19 2.37 11.83
CA VAL A 222 -10.49 3.13 12.87
C VAL A 222 -9.71 2.22 13.82
N ASP A 223 -10.20 1.01 14.11
CA ASP A 223 -9.55 0.05 15.03
C ASP A 223 -8.33 -0.65 14.40
N ARG A 224 -8.26 -0.65 13.08
CA ARG A 224 -7.15 -1.24 12.31
C ARG A 224 -5.87 -0.42 12.43
N ILE A 225 -6.01 0.89 12.51
CA ILE A 225 -4.89 1.82 12.59
C ILE A 225 -4.01 1.54 13.83
N PRO A 226 -4.54 1.55 15.07
CA PRO A 226 -3.74 1.28 16.26
C PRO A 226 -3.18 -0.16 16.27
N LEU A 227 -3.94 -1.14 15.77
CA LEU A 227 -3.43 -2.52 15.64
C LEU A 227 -2.20 -2.59 14.72
N GLY A 228 -2.24 -1.86 13.59
CA GLY A 228 -1.11 -1.77 12.67
C GLY A 228 0.14 -1.16 13.31
N PHE A 229 -0.02 -0.12 14.13
CA PHE A 229 1.07 0.47 14.90
C PHE A 229 1.65 -0.50 15.94
N VAL A 230 0.81 -1.25 16.68
CA VAL A 230 1.31 -2.24 17.65
C VAL A 230 2.11 -3.33 16.97
N ILE A 231 1.60 -3.91 15.87
CA ILE A 231 2.30 -4.95 15.12
C ILE A 231 3.63 -4.40 14.57
N MET A 232 3.64 -3.15 14.10
CA MET A 232 4.85 -2.47 13.60
C MET A 232 5.90 -2.31 14.71
N SER A 233 5.49 -1.85 15.90
CA SER A 233 6.39 -1.71 17.05
C SER A 233 6.99 -3.05 17.47
N VAL A 234 6.20 -4.13 17.48
CA VAL A 234 6.68 -5.49 17.78
C VAL A 234 7.66 -5.97 16.71
N ALA A 235 7.39 -5.70 15.43
CA ALA A 235 8.31 -6.02 14.35
C ALA A 235 9.66 -5.33 14.54
N MET A 236 9.66 -4.02 14.82
CA MET A 236 10.90 -3.26 15.03
C MET A 236 11.68 -3.73 16.25
N ALA A 237 10.99 -4.04 17.36
CA ALA A 237 11.62 -4.64 18.52
C ALA A 237 12.27 -5.99 18.19
N TYR A 238 11.59 -6.83 17.39
CA TYR A 238 12.14 -8.11 16.95
C TYR A 238 13.38 -7.94 16.05
N SER A 239 13.41 -6.97 15.13
CA SER A 239 14.61 -6.67 14.32
C SER A 239 15.81 -6.27 15.19
N ALA A 240 15.59 -5.49 16.25
CA ALA A 240 16.65 -5.14 17.20
C ALA A 240 17.16 -6.36 17.97
N VAL A 241 16.28 -7.29 18.35
CA VAL A 241 16.67 -8.57 18.97
C VAL A 241 17.50 -9.41 18.01
N VAL A 242 17.08 -9.54 16.74
CA VAL A 242 17.87 -10.23 15.70
C VAL A 242 19.24 -9.57 15.54
N GLN A 243 19.33 -8.24 15.54
CA GLN A 243 20.62 -7.54 15.48
C GLN A 243 21.52 -7.87 16.67
N ALA A 244 20.95 -7.89 17.88
CA ALA A 244 21.69 -8.26 19.08
C ALA A 244 22.20 -9.71 19.02
N PHE A 245 21.44 -10.63 18.43
CA PHE A 245 21.88 -12.00 18.19
C PHE A 245 23.00 -12.09 17.15
N ILE A 246 22.93 -11.32 16.07
CA ILE A 246 23.99 -11.24 15.05
C ILE A 246 25.31 -10.81 15.71
N TYR A 247 25.29 -9.81 16.59
CA TYR A 247 26.49 -9.33 17.31
C TYR A 247 27.02 -10.30 18.36
N ARG A 248 26.21 -11.24 18.84
CA ARG A 248 26.62 -12.28 19.80
C ARG A 248 27.14 -13.55 19.13
N THR A 249 27.02 -13.66 17.81
CA THR A 249 27.43 -14.85 17.08
C THR A 249 28.79 -14.62 16.41
N GLY A 250 29.68 -15.62 16.46
CA GLY A 250 31.00 -15.55 15.82
C GLY A 250 30.92 -15.55 14.28
N PRO A 251 32.01 -15.17 13.57
CA PRO A 251 33.38 -15.03 14.06
C PRO A 251 33.79 -13.60 14.46
N CYS A 252 33.08 -12.55 14.02
CA CYS A 252 33.51 -11.16 14.23
C CYS A 252 32.69 -10.37 15.27
N TYR A 253 31.70 -10.99 15.93
CA TYR A 253 30.90 -10.41 17.03
C TYR A 253 30.43 -8.96 16.77
N SER A 254 30.90 -7.98 17.55
CA SER A 254 30.51 -6.56 17.50
C SER A 254 31.02 -5.79 16.28
N HIS A 255 31.93 -6.38 15.49
CA HIS A 255 32.46 -5.77 14.27
C HIS A 255 32.30 -6.73 13.09
N PRO A 256 31.05 -6.98 12.61
CA PRO A 256 30.82 -7.85 11.47
C PRO A 256 31.68 -7.39 10.29
N LEU A 257 32.28 -8.38 9.60
CA LEU A 257 33.14 -8.22 8.43
C LEU A 257 34.54 -7.59 8.65
N ALA A 258 34.80 -6.92 9.77
CA ALA A 258 36.05 -6.17 10.01
C ALA A 258 37.12 -6.92 10.85
N CYS A 259 36.85 -8.15 11.28
CA CYS A 259 37.80 -8.94 12.05
C CYS A 259 38.77 -9.74 11.16
N GLY A 260 39.96 -10.07 11.67
CA GLY A 260 40.93 -10.89 10.93
C GLY A 260 40.43 -12.29 10.54
N ALA A 261 39.42 -12.82 11.25
CA ALA A 261 38.75 -14.09 10.93
C ALA A 261 37.67 -13.96 9.82
N SER A 262 37.47 -12.75 9.29
CA SER A 262 36.52 -12.44 8.21
C SER A 262 37.07 -12.74 6.80
N ASP A 263 38.33 -13.16 6.69
CA ASP A 263 39.01 -13.39 5.40
C ASP A 263 38.84 -12.18 4.45
N SER A 264 39.25 -11.00 4.91
CA SER A 264 39.10 -9.69 4.23
C SER A 264 37.67 -9.20 3.95
N GLY A 265 36.66 -9.67 4.71
CA GLY A 265 35.26 -9.23 4.55
C GLY A 265 34.38 -10.22 3.79
N GLN A 266 34.84 -11.46 3.59
CA GLN A 266 34.13 -12.52 2.86
C GLN A 266 33.28 -13.40 3.78
N VAL A 267 33.65 -13.52 5.06
CA VAL A 267 32.98 -14.44 6.01
C VAL A 267 32.06 -13.64 6.97
N PRO A 268 30.73 -13.67 6.76
CA PRO A 268 29.78 -13.06 7.68
C PRO A 268 29.62 -13.85 8.99
N ASN A 269 28.88 -13.30 9.96
CA ASN A 269 28.59 -14.03 11.20
C ASN A 269 27.68 -15.23 10.93
N ARG A 270 27.92 -16.34 11.64
CA ARG A 270 27.26 -17.65 11.48
C ARG A 270 25.82 -17.66 11.99
N THR A 271 24.99 -16.82 11.38
CA THR A 271 23.57 -16.72 11.62
C THR A 271 22.86 -16.88 10.28
N HIS A 272 21.79 -17.67 10.26
CA HIS A 272 21.05 -17.90 9.03
C HIS A 272 20.19 -16.68 8.69
N VAL A 273 20.21 -16.27 7.43
CA VAL A 273 19.37 -15.16 6.93
C VAL A 273 17.86 -15.34 7.18
N LEU A 274 17.39 -16.60 7.32
CA LEU A 274 15.99 -16.92 7.58
C LEU A 274 15.45 -16.40 8.93
N TRP A 275 16.31 -16.09 9.90
CA TRP A 275 15.89 -15.46 11.16
C TRP A 275 15.25 -14.08 10.97
N GLN A 276 15.40 -13.47 9.79
CA GLN A 276 14.78 -12.19 9.44
C GLN A 276 13.35 -12.35 8.87
N LEU A 277 12.91 -13.58 8.52
CA LEU A 277 11.58 -13.81 7.93
C LEU A 277 10.41 -13.38 8.85
N PRO A 278 10.44 -13.63 10.18
CA PRO A 278 9.36 -13.20 11.07
C PRO A 278 9.22 -11.68 11.14
N HIS A 279 10.34 -10.94 11.13
CA HIS A 279 10.35 -9.48 11.06
C HIS A 279 9.58 -8.95 9.84
N LEU A 280 9.94 -9.48 8.65
CA LEU A 280 9.29 -9.09 7.40
C LEU A 280 7.81 -9.45 7.38
N HIS A 281 7.45 -10.56 7.99
CA HIS A 281 6.07 -11.02 8.07
C HIS A 281 5.17 -10.08 8.91
N HIS A 282 5.66 -9.60 10.05
CA HIS A 282 4.93 -8.64 10.88
C HIS A 282 4.75 -7.28 10.18
N HIS A 283 5.78 -6.83 9.46
CA HIS A 283 5.73 -5.62 8.64
C HIS A 283 4.62 -5.68 7.56
N CYS A 284 4.51 -6.84 6.90
CA CYS A 284 3.50 -7.12 5.88
C CYS A 284 2.07 -7.10 6.46
N THR A 285 1.90 -7.68 7.65
CA THR A 285 0.60 -7.73 8.34
C THR A 285 0.12 -6.31 8.70
N SER A 286 0.99 -5.42 9.17
CA SER A 286 0.64 -4.01 9.43
C SER A 286 0.20 -3.26 8.18
N GLY A 287 0.92 -3.41 7.07
CA GLY A 287 0.54 -2.78 5.79
C GLY A 287 -0.79 -3.31 5.25
N SER A 288 -1.05 -4.61 5.39
CA SER A 288 -2.34 -5.24 5.02
C SER A 288 -3.49 -4.65 5.83
N VAL A 289 -3.34 -4.55 7.15
CA VAL A 289 -4.38 -4.09 8.08
C VAL A 289 -4.74 -2.62 7.84
N LEU A 290 -3.75 -1.78 7.50
CA LEU A 290 -3.93 -0.36 7.19
C LEU A 290 -4.47 -0.12 5.76
N LEU A 291 -3.98 -0.85 4.76
CA LEU A 291 -4.37 -0.66 3.36
C LEU A 291 -5.67 -1.37 3.00
N ALA A 292 -6.08 -2.40 3.75
CA ALA A 292 -7.25 -3.21 3.41
C ALA A 292 -8.53 -2.41 3.19
N HIS A 293 -8.68 -1.21 3.77
CA HIS A 293 -9.82 -0.33 3.45
C HIS A 293 -9.45 1.16 3.58
N GLY A 294 -8.45 1.59 2.81
CA GLY A 294 -8.21 3.00 2.49
C GLY A 294 -8.90 3.48 1.21
N LEU A 295 -9.88 2.72 0.70
CA LEU A 295 -10.74 3.04 -0.44
C LEU A 295 -12.17 2.59 -0.14
#